data_AF-A0A7S2VL54-F1
#
_entry.id   AF-A0A7S2VL54-F1
#
_cell.length_a   1.000
_cell.length_b   1.000
_cell.length_c   1.000
_cell.angle_alpha   90.00
_cell.angle_beta   90.00
_cell.angle_gamma   90.00
#
_symmetry.space_group_name_H-M   'P 1'
#
loop_
_entity.id
_entity.type
_entity.pdbx_description
1 polymer ?
#
loop_
_entity_poly.entity_id
_entity_poly.type
_entity_poly.pdbx_seq_one_letter_code
_entity_poly.pdbx_strand_id
1 'polypeptide(L)'
;EWDSGWCVRAQSAAHQSGVSPSPPRTVADVGFVLGTDGGAVVAKSVGISMLELGSLRSEEAIGLVCNFAVLPGRTSRRLRSFALARQFYGALFGKLQESTGAELENIVFTKSKGSYYFVMTPTRRCLAQGGIFRDTSHKPLLARDNLDAEALEALCRRIAAFRFKDGEPTLQEAANE
;
A
#
# COMPACT_ATOMS: atom_id res chain seq x y z
N GLU A 1 24.90 -41.42 2.49
CA GLU A 1 25.11 -40.25 3.36
C GLU A 1 25.13 -39.00 2.50
N TRP A 2 24.38 -37.96 2.88
CA TRP A 2 24.34 -36.67 2.18
C TRP A 2 25.48 -35.79 2.72
N ASP A 3 26.72 -36.19 2.50
CA ASP A 3 27.90 -35.59 3.15
C ASP A 3 28.44 -34.34 2.43
N SER A 4 27.55 -33.59 1.79
CA SER A 4 27.88 -32.35 1.09
C SER A 4 26.75 -31.35 1.24
N GLY A 5 26.60 -30.80 2.45
CA GLY A 5 25.61 -29.76 2.72
C GLY A 5 25.93 -28.47 1.94
N TRP A 6 24.90 -27.71 1.60
CA TRP A 6 25.08 -26.46 0.88
C TRP A 6 25.69 -25.39 1.80
N CYS A 7 26.53 -24.55 1.22
CA CYS A 7 27.11 -23.41 1.92
C CYS A 7 26.42 -22.12 1.46
N VAL A 8 25.81 -21.38 2.40
CA VAL A 8 25.13 -20.11 2.11
C VAL A 8 26.01 -18.97 2.57
N ARG A 9 26.30 -18.03 1.66
CA ARG A 9 27.02 -16.80 1.96
C ARG A 9 26.05 -15.62 2.02
N ALA A 10 25.94 -15.01 3.20
CA ALA A 10 25.17 -13.79 3.38
C ALA A 10 25.99 -12.57 2.93
N GLN A 11 25.44 -11.76 2.03
CA GLN A 11 26.02 -10.48 1.62
C GLN A 11 25.04 -9.36 1.98
N SER A 12 25.48 -8.40 2.79
CA SER A 12 24.72 -7.17 3.03
C SER A 12 25.03 -6.15 1.94
N ALA A 13 24.00 -5.53 1.37
CA ALA A 13 24.16 -4.47 0.37
C ALA A 13 24.83 -3.20 0.94
N ALA A 14 24.76 -3.01 2.26
CA ALA A 14 25.43 -1.91 2.96
C ALA A 14 26.37 -2.49 4.02
N HIS A 15 27.62 -2.04 4.03
CA HIS A 15 28.57 -2.33 5.10
C HIS A 15 28.10 -1.59 6.37
N GLN A 16 27.24 -2.21 7.18
CA GLN A 16 26.89 -1.67 8.48
C GLN A 16 28.03 -1.99 9.46
N SER A 17 29.06 -1.15 9.46
CA SER A 17 30.07 -1.16 10.50
C SER A 17 29.44 -0.77 11.84
N GLY A 18 29.47 -1.66 12.83
CA GLY A 18 29.18 -1.30 14.23
C GLY A 18 27.96 -1.93 14.89
N VAL A 19 27.18 -2.78 14.21
CA VAL A 19 26.05 -3.49 14.84
C VAL A 19 26.52 -4.86 15.34
N SER A 20 26.47 -5.07 16.66
CA SER A 20 26.74 -6.36 17.30
C SER A 20 25.43 -6.94 17.88
N PRO A 21 25.16 -8.23 17.69
CA PRO A 21 25.96 -9.19 16.93
C PRO A 21 25.79 -9.02 15.41
N SER A 22 26.89 -9.14 14.66
CA SER A 22 26.83 -9.24 13.20
C SER A 22 26.42 -10.65 12.79
N PRO A 23 25.52 -10.81 11.80
CA PRO A 23 25.15 -12.14 11.30
C PRO A 23 26.38 -12.86 10.72
N PRO A 24 26.46 -14.20 10.84
CA PRO A 24 27.54 -14.98 10.26
C PRO A 24 27.59 -14.79 8.74
N ARG A 25 28.78 -14.57 8.19
CA ARG A 25 28.99 -14.35 6.75
C ARG A 25 28.73 -15.62 5.92
N THR A 26 28.93 -16.77 6.53
CA THR A 26 28.83 -18.08 5.89
C THR A 26 28.15 -19.06 6.85
N VAL A 27 27.18 -19.80 6.35
CA VAL A 27 26.52 -20.91 7.05
C VAL A 27 26.77 -22.18 6.26
N ALA A 28 27.45 -23.15 6.87
CA ALA A 28 27.72 -24.45 6.28
C ALA A 28 26.57 -25.43 6.57
N ASP A 29 26.56 -26.56 5.87
CA ASP A 29 25.65 -27.69 6.11
C ASP A 29 24.15 -27.34 6.04
N VAL A 30 23.80 -26.42 5.13
CA VAL A 30 22.42 -25.99 4.91
C VAL A 30 21.67 -27.00 4.05
N GLY A 31 20.57 -27.54 4.57
CA GLY A 31 19.67 -28.43 3.84
C GLY A 31 18.63 -27.71 2.97
N PHE A 32 18.18 -26.51 3.37
CA PHE A 32 17.24 -25.69 2.61
C PHE A 32 17.36 -24.20 2.97
N VAL A 33 16.96 -23.32 2.04
CA VAL A 33 16.88 -21.87 2.24
C VAL A 33 15.44 -21.41 2.02
N LEU A 34 14.89 -20.65 2.97
CA LEU A 34 13.57 -20.04 2.87
C LEU A 34 13.70 -18.52 2.74
N GLY A 35 13.38 -17.99 1.55
CA GLY A 35 13.33 -16.54 1.32
C GLY A 35 12.04 -15.92 1.84
N THR A 36 12.13 -15.07 2.86
CA THR A 36 10.99 -14.34 3.46
C THR A 36 11.09 -12.82 3.26
N ASP A 37 11.82 -12.39 2.24
CA ASP A 37 12.26 -11.01 2.02
C ASP A 37 11.24 -10.11 1.30
N GLY A 38 10.05 -10.63 0.96
CA GLY A 38 8.94 -9.86 0.39
C GLY A 38 9.23 -9.20 -0.97
N GLY A 39 10.36 -9.52 -1.60
CA GLY A 39 10.86 -8.84 -2.80
C GLY A 39 11.77 -9.69 -3.69
N ALA A 40 11.81 -11.01 -3.42
CA ALA A 40 12.47 -12.01 -4.25
C ALA A 40 13.98 -11.77 -4.47
N VAL A 41 14.69 -11.12 -3.55
CA VAL A 41 16.16 -10.99 -3.61
C VAL A 41 16.81 -12.36 -3.47
N VAL A 42 16.35 -13.14 -2.48
CA VAL A 42 16.79 -14.53 -2.28
C VAL A 42 16.36 -15.42 -3.45
N ALA A 43 15.17 -15.21 -4.01
CA ALA A 43 14.72 -16.00 -5.16
C ALA A 43 15.55 -15.69 -6.42
N LYS A 44 15.84 -14.40 -6.68
CA LYS A 44 16.65 -13.96 -7.81
C LYS A 44 18.08 -14.50 -7.76
N SER A 45 18.69 -14.62 -6.58
CA SER A 45 20.05 -15.13 -6.43
C SER A 45 20.20 -16.60 -6.85
N VAL A 46 19.09 -17.35 -6.87
CA VAL A 46 19.03 -18.74 -7.33
C VAL A 46 18.32 -18.90 -8.68
N GLY A 47 18.15 -17.80 -9.43
CA GLY A 47 17.54 -17.81 -10.77
C GLY A 47 16.02 -17.93 -10.79
N ILE A 48 15.35 -17.80 -9.63
CA ILE A 48 13.89 -17.71 -9.56
C ILE A 48 13.49 -16.25 -9.73
N SER A 49 12.92 -15.92 -10.88
CA SER A 49 12.38 -14.59 -11.18
C SER A 49 10.86 -14.59 -11.21
N MET A 50 10.26 -13.52 -10.70
CA MET A 50 8.85 -13.25 -10.92
C MET A 50 8.64 -12.96 -12.42
N LEU A 51 7.78 -13.75 -13.07
CA LEU A 51 7.35 -13.50 -14.44
C LEU A 51 6.10 -12.61 -14.40
N GLU A 52 6.22 -11.36 -14.83
CA GLU A 52 5.04 -10.54 -15.12
C GLU A 52 4.40 -11.02 -16.43
N LEU A 53 3.39 -11.88 -16.32
CA LEU A 53 2.56 -12.29 -17.45
C LEU A 53 1.70 -11.09 -17.89
N GLY A 54 2.21 -10.29 -18.83
CA GLY A 54 1.51 -9.15 -19.43
C GLY A 54 0.21 -9.48 -20.18
N SER A 55 -0.24 -10.74 -20.15
CA SER A 55 -1.44 -11.24 -20.84
C SER A 55 -2.67 -11.38 -19.95
N LEU A 56 -2.56 -11.20 -18.63
CA LEU A 56 -3.74 -11.00 -17.80
C LEU A 56 -4.18 -9.55 -18.00
N ARG A 57 -5.00 -9.33 -19.03
CA ARG A 57 -5.82 -8.13 -19.21
C ARG A 57 -6.73 -7.99 -17.99
N SER A 58 -6.23 -7.47 -16.87
CA SER A 58 -7.09 -6.83 -15.90
C SER A 58 -7.21 -5.38 -16.34
N GLU A 59 -8.42 -4.84 -16.29
CA GLU A 59 -8.54 -3.40 -16.11
C GLU A 59 -7.64 -3.05 -14.92
N GLU A 60 -6.65 -2.21 -15.18
CA GLU A 60 -5.49 -1.93 -14.34
C GLU A 60 -5.98 -1.49 -12.94
N ALA A 61 -6.12 -2.46 -12.03
CA ALA A 61 -6.60 -2.23 -10.68
C ALA A 61 -5.48 -1.54 -9.91
N ILE A 62 -5.70 -0.28 -9.54
CA ILE A 62 -4.71 0.52 -8.82
C ILE A 62 -5.03 0.44 -7.34
N GLY A 63 -4.11 -0.12 -6.55
CA GLY A 63 -4.17 -0.08 -5.10
C GLY A 63 -3.56 1.21 -4.57
N LEU A 64 -4.28 1.92 -3.71
CA LEU A 64 -3.80 3.12 -3.02
C LEU A 64 -3.89 2.92 -1.51
N VAL A 65 -2.77 3.15 -0.82
CA VAL A 65 -2.68 3.06 0.64
C VAL A 65 -2.28 4.43 1.19
N CYS A 66 -3.16 5.08 1.94
CA CYS A 66 -2.85 6.36 2.62
C CYS A 66 -2.77 6.11 4.13
N ASN A 67 -1.68 6.54 4.77
CA ASN A 67 -1.48 6.45 6.22
C ASN A 67 -1.59 7.84 6.85
N PHE A 68 -2.30 7.92 7.97
CA PHE A 68 -2.49 9.13 8.75
C PHE A 68 -1.97 8.91 10.16
N ALA A 69 -1.31 9.94 10.70
CA ALA A 69 -0.86 9.95 12.08
C ALA A 69 -2.07 10.00 13.02
N VAL A 70 -1.95 9.33 14.17
CA VAL A 70 -2.97 9.37 15.22
C VAL A 70 -2.73 10.61 16.06
N LEU A 71 -3.66 11.56 16.06
CA LEU A 71 -3.63 12.68 16.99
C LEU A 71 -4.34 12.30 18.31
N PRO A 72 -3.79 12.73 19.47
CA PRO A 72 -4.39 12.43 20.77
C PRO A 72 -5.69 13.23 20.95
N GLY A 73 -6.84 12.54 20.94
CA GLY A 73 -8.17 13.16 21.11
C GLY A 73 -9.23 12.17 21.59
N ARG A 74 -10.36 12.66 22.15
CA ARG A 74 -11.46 11.79 22.63
C ARG A 74 -12.27 11.24 21.48
N THR A 75 -12.50 12.02 20.43
CA THR A 75 -13.29 11.63 19.24
C THR A 75 -12.60 10.60 18.36
N SER A 76 -11.27 10.50 18.42
CA SER A 76 -10.52 9.41 17.79
C SER A 76 -10.96 8.03 18.28
N ARG A 77 -11.47 7.89 19.52
CA ARG A 77 -12.03 6.62 20.04
C ARG A 77 -13.32 6.19 19.33
N ARG A 78 -14.10 7.13 18.79
CA ARG A 78 -15.38 6.87 18.14
C ARG A 78 -15.24 6.33 16.71
N LEU A 79 -14.11 6.59 16.05
CA LEU A 79 -13.80 6.00 14.75
C LEU A 79 -13.70 4.48 14.86
N ARG A 80 -14.52 3.76 14.08
CA ARG A 80 -14.46 2.29 13.96
C ARG A 80 -13.95 1.89 12.59
N SER A 81 -13.14 0.84 12.56
CA SER A 81 -12.71 0.21 11.30
C SER A 81 -13.92 -0.19 10.44
N PHE A 82 -13.75 -0.19 9.13
CA PHE A 82 -14.77 -0.62 8.18
C PHE A 82 -14.13 -1.16 6.90
N ALA A 83 -14.89 -1.96 6.17
CA ALA A 83 -14.58 -2.41 4.82
C ALA A 83 -15.86 -2.28 3.99
N LEU A 84 -15.80 -1.50 2.92
CA LEU A 84 -16.93 -1.20 2.06
C LEU A 84 -16.53 -1.45 0.60
N ALA A 85 -17.44 -2.04 -0.16
CA ALA A 85 -17.27 -2.26 -1.59
C ALA A 85 -18.45 -1.65 -2.37
N ARG A 86 -18.16 -1.04 -3.52
CA ARG A 86 -19.14 -0.34 -4.36
C ARG A 86 -20.33 -1.23 -4.73
N GLN A 87 -20.07 -2.52 -5.01
CA GLN A 87 -21.11 -3.51 -5.35
C GLN A 87 -22.22 -3.65 -4.29
N PHE A 88 -21.93 -3.36 -3.02
CA PHE A 88 -22.92 -3.42 -1.93
C PHE A 88 -23.41 -2.04 -1.48
N TYR A 89 -22.61 -1.00 -1.70
CA TYR A 89 -22.85 0.36 -1.18
C TYR A 89 -22.93 1.41 -2.28
N GLY A 90 -23.51 1.09 -3.43
CA GLY A 90 -23.51 1.95 -4.63
C GLY A 90 -23.96 3.39 -4.38
N ALA A 91 -25.02 3.62 -3.59
CA ALA A 91 -25.49 4.96 -3.26
C ALA A 91 -24.47 5.77 -2.42
N LEU A 92 -23.75 5.13 -1.50
CA LEU A 92 -22.71 5.78 -0.70
C LEU A 92 -21.50 6.15 -1.58
N PHE A 93 -21.09 5.25 -2.47
CA PHE A 93 -19.99 5.51 -3.41
C PHE A 93 -20.35 6.57 -4.45
N GLY A 94 -21.63 6.67 -4.86
CA GLY A 94 -22.13 7.79 -5.67
C GLY A 94 -21.95 9.13 -4.96
N LYS A 95 -22.38 9.23 -3.70
CA LYS A 95 -22.18 10.45 -2.88
C LYS A 95 -20.70 10.78 -2.65
N LEU A 96 -19.86 9.76 -2.45
CA LEU A 96 -18.40 9.94 -2.34
C LEU A 96 -17.85 10.59 -3.62
N GLN A 97 -18.23 10.05 -4.79
CA GLN A 97 -17.80 10.56 -6.08
C GLN A 97 -18.28 12.01 -6.30
N GLU A 98 -19.54 12.29 -6.01
CA GLU A 98 -20.12 13.64 -6.13
C GLU A 98 -19.42 14.68 -5.23
N SER A 99 -19.09 14.30 -3.99
CA SER A 99 -18.51 15.22 -3.00
C SER A 99 -17.00 15.39 -3.10
N THR A 100 -16.27 14.36 -3.54
CA THR A 100 -14.80 14.34 -3.49
C THR A 100 -14.13 14.24 -4.86
N GLY A 101 -14.88 13.86 -5.89
CA GLY A 101 -14.37 13.45 -7.20
C GLY A 101 -13.78 12.04 -7.23
N ALA A 102 -13.78 11.31 -6.11
CA ALA A 102 -13.19 9.98 -6.00
C ALA A 102 -14.15 8.88 -6.48
N GLU A 103 -13.74 8.14 -7.50
CA GLU A 103 -14.42 6.92 -7.94
C GLU A 103 -13.62 5.72 -7.46
N LEU A 104 -14.18 4.96 -6.52
CA LEU A 104 -13.54 3.81 -5.88
C LEU A 104 -14.35 2.53 -6.09
N GLU A 105 -13.67 1.39 -6.19
CA GLU A 105 -14.27 0.05 -6.18
C GLU A 105 -14.45 -0.49 -4.76
N ASN A 106 -13.45 -0.26 -3.90
CA ASN A 106 -13.50 -0.61 -2.49
C ASN A 106 -12.70 0.37 -1.64
N ILE A 107 -13.02 0.40 -0.35
CA ILE A 107 -12.28 1.14 0.67
C ILE A 107 -12.32 0.37 2.00
N VAL A 108 -11.16 0.23 2.61
CA VAL A 108 -10.96 -0.35 3.94
C VAL A 108 -10.29 0.69 4.81
N PHE A 109 -10.89 0.99 5.95
CA PHE A 109 -10.30 1.81 6.98
C PHE A 109 -9.96 0.93 8.18
N THR A 110 -8.70 0.97 8.59
CA THR A 110 -8.24 0.29 9.79
C THR A 110 -7.63 1.28 10.77
N LYS A 111 -8.07 1.13 12.01
CA LYS A 111 -7.56 1.87 13.15
C LYS A 111 -6.57 1.03 13.95
N SER A 112 -5.34 1.49 14.08
CA SER A 112 -4.32 0.93 14.98
C SER A 112 -3.95 1.94 16.08
N LYS A 113 -3.18 1.50 17.08
CA LYS A 113 -2.66 2.37 18.15
C LYS A 113 -1.73 3.48 17.60
N GLY A 114 -0.98 3.18 16.53
CA GLY A 114 0.05 4.09 15.99
C GLY A 114 -0.24 4.67 14.61
N SER A 115 -1.27 4.20 13.91
CA SER A 115 -1.62 4.72 12.58
C SER A 115 -3.07 4.43 12.21
N TYR A 116 -3.65 5.34 11.46
CA TYR A 116 -4.93 5.21 10.78
C TYR A 116 -4.64 5.04 9.29
N TYR A 117 -5.00 3.90 8.71
CA TYR A 117 -4.69 3.67 7.30
C TYR A 117 -5.92 3.29 6.50
N PHE A 118 -5.94 3.79 5.27
CA PHE A 118 -6.92 3.50 4.25
C PHE A 118 -6.27 2.65 3.18
N VAL A 119 -6.93 1.56 2.79
CA VAL A 119 -6.63 0.81 1.57
C VAL A 119 -7.80 1.01 0.64
N MET A 120 -7.56 1.49 -0.57
CA MET A 120 -8.60 1.81 -1.53
C MET A 120 -8.21 1.38 -2.92
N THR A 121 -9.22 1.19 -3.77
CA THR A 121 -9.02 0.84 -5.18
C THR A 121 -9.68 1.88 -6.07
N PRO A 122 -9.02 3.03 -6.35
CA PRO A 122 -9.54 4.04 -7.27
C PRO A 122 -9.56 3.55 -8.72
N THR A 123 -10.52 4.04 -9.50
CA THR A 123 -10.51 3.81 -10.95
C THR A 123 -9.37 4.61 -11.59
N ARG A 124 -8.72 4.04 -12.60
CA ARG A 124 -7.72 4.76 -13.41
C ARG A 124 -8.28 6.07 -13.98
N ARG A 125 -9.54 6.05 -14.40
CA ARG A 125 -10.25 7.22 -14.92
C ARG A 125 -10.29 8.35 -13.89
N CYS A 126 -10.68 8.07 -12.64
CA CYS A 126 -10.72 9.06 -11.58
C CYS A 126 -9.34 9.67 -11.33
N LEU A 127 -8.28 8.85 -11.28
CA LEU A 127 -6.92 9.35 -11.09
C LEU A 127 -6.46 10.26 -12.24
N ALA A 128 -6.78 9.88 -13.49
CA ALA A 128 -6.48 10.70 -14.66
C ALA A 128 -7.25 12.03 -14.63
N GLN A 129 -8.55 12.00 -14.33
CA GLN A 129 -9.40 13.20 -14.24
C GLN A 129 -9.01 14.11 -13.08
N GLY A 130 -8.47 13.55 -12.00
CA GLY A 130 -7.94 14.29 -10.86
C GLY A 130 -6.54 14.85 -11.08
N GLY A 131 -5.92 14.66 -12.24
CA GLY A 131 -4.58 15.16 -12.56
C GLY A 131 -3.44 14.43 -11.83
N ILE A 132 -3.67 13.21 -11.32
CA ILE A 132 -2.66 12.43 -10.59
C ILE A 132 -1.58 11.90 -11.55
N PHE A 133 -1.93 11.64 -12.81
CA PHE A 133 -0.95 11.28 -13.83
C PHE A 133 -0.53 12.53 -14.59
N ARG A 134 0.78 12.77 -14.68
CA ARG A 134 1.36 13.83 -15.51
C ARG A 134 1.16 13.52 -17.00
N ASP A 135 1.32 12.26 -17.37
CA ASP A 135 1.06 11.73 -18.70
C ASP A 135 0.33 10.38 -18.58
N THR A 136 -0.89 10.32 -19.13
CA THR A 136 -1.73 9.10 -19.11
C THR A 136 -1.26 8.00 -20.07
N SER A 137 -0.30 8.33 -20.96
CA SER A 137 0.34 7.41 -21.90
C SER A 137 1.69 6.88 -21.42
N HIS A 138 2.23 7.41 -20.32
CA HIS A 138 3.51 6.99 -19.74
C HIS A 138 3.52 5.50 -19.42
N LYS A 139 4.66 4.84 -19.64
CA LYS A 139 4.87 3.42 -19.35
C LYS A 139 6.17 3.22 -18.55
N PRO A 140 6.10 2.71 -17.31
CA PRO A 140 4.89 2.28 -16.59
C PRO A 140 4.02 3.46 -16.12
N LEU A 141 2.70 3.30 -16.07
CA LEU A 141 1.77 4.38 -15.73
C LEU A 141 2.02 4.93 -14.32
N LEU A 142 2.31 4.05 -13.36
CA LEU A 142 2.55 4.38 -11.94
C LEU A 142 4.01 4.72 -11.62
N ALA A 143 4.81 5.07 -12.64
CA ALA A 143 6.17 5.53 -12.42
C ALA A 143 6.18 6.76 -11.51
N ARG A 144 7.13 6.84 -10.57
CA ARG A 144 7.17 7.91 -9.55
C ARG A 144 7.25 9.32 -10.16
N ASP A 145 7.97 9.46 -11.25
CA ASP A 145 8.12 10.68 -12.03
C ASP A 145 6.84 11.07 -12.79
N ASN A 146 5.96 10.10 -13.09
CA ASN A 146 4.66 10.34 -13.72
C ASN A 146 3.54 10.68 -12.73
N LEU A 147 3.79 10.64 -11.42
CA LEU A 147 2.79 10.94 -10.40
C LEU A 147 2.88 12.39 -9.93
N ASP A 148 1.73 13.04 -9.84
CA ASP A 148 1.57 14.29 -9.11
C ASP A 148 1.23 14.01 -7.64
N ALA A 149 2.23 14.18 -6.77
CA ALA A 149 2.10 13.88 -5.36
C ALA A 149 1.11 14.81 -4.63
N GLU A 150 1.03 16.07 -5.04
CA GLU A 150 0.15 17.05 -4.40
C GLU A 150 -1.31 16.78 -4.77
N ALA A 151 -1.59 16.51 -6.05
CA ALA A 151 -2.92 16.11 -6.50
C ALA A 151 -3.39 14.80 -5.83
N LEU A 152 -2.49 13.82 -5.70
CA LEU A 152 -2.77 12.55 -5.02
C LEU A 152 -3.04 12.75 -3.52
N GLU A 153 -2.23 13.56 -2.84
CA GLU A 153 -2.44 13.88 -1.42
C GLU A 153 -3.78 14.60 -1.21
N ALA A 154 -4.10 15.59 -2.05
CA ALA A 154 -5.36 16.31 -1.99
C ALA A 154 -6.57 15.38 -2.17
N LEU A 155 -6.47 14.39 -3.07
CA LEU A 155 -7.50 13.36 -3.22
C LEU A 155 -7.63 12.48 -1.96
N CYS A 156 -6.53 11.93 -1.42
CA CYS A 156 -6.54 11.15 -0.17
C CYS A 156 -7.20 11.96 0.98
N ARG A 157 -6.89 13.26 1.10
CA ARG A 157 -7.45 14.13 2.15
C ARG A 157 -8.96 14.34 1.98
N ARG A 158 -9.45 14.59 0.78
CA ARG A 158 -10.90 14.71 0.52
C ARG A 158 -11.63 13.41 0.84
N ILE A 159 -11.06 12.26 0.46
CA ILE A 159 -11.63 10.95 0.80
C ILE A 159 -11.65 10.75 2.31
N ALA A 160 -10.58 11.06 3.03
CA ALA A 160 -10.51 10.93 4.49
C ALA A 160 -11.47 11.87 5.25
N ALA A 161 -11.81 13.01 4.65
CA ALA A 161 -12.79 13.95 5.16
C ALA A 161 -14.25 13.54 4.87
N PHE A 162 -14.48 12.52 4.04
CA PHE A 162 -15.81 12.02 3.74
C PHE A 162 -16.39 11.21 4.91
N ARG A 163 -17.70 11.36 5.16
CA ARG A 163 -18.40 10.62 6.21
C ARG A 163 -18.93 9.29 5.67
N PHE A 164 -18.21 8.20 5.97
CA PHE A 164 -18.59 6.85 5.54
C PHE A 164 -19.68 6.19 6.39
N LYS A 165 -19.87 6.65 7.63
CA LYS A 165 -20.88 6.13 8.57
C LYS A 165 -21.57 7.26 9.27
N ASP A 166 -22.90 7.21 9.31
CA ASP A 166 -23.71 8.17 10.06
C ASP A 166 -23.43 8.05 11.56
N GLY A 167 -23.33 9.20 12.24
CA GLY A 167 -23.07 9.26 13.69
C GLY A 167 -21.61 8.99 14.12
N GLU A 168 -20.72 8.62 13.18
CA GLU A 168 -19.27 8.56 13.41
C GLU A 168 -18.58 9.83 12.86
N PRO A 169 -17.59 10.39 13.58
CA PRO A 169 -16.80 11.52 13.07
C PRO A 169 -16.00 11.12 11.82
N THR A 170 -15.61 12.09 10.99
CA THR A 170 -14.63 11.87 9.92
C THR A 170 -13.22 11.79 10.49
N LEU A 171 -12.24 11.38 9.68
CA LEU A 171 -10.85 11.36 10.13
C LEU A 171 -10.35 12.76 10.48
N GLN A 172 -10.76 13.75 9.68
CA GLN A 172 -10.41 15.15 9.88
C GLN A 172 -11.08 15.73 11.14
N GLU A 173 -12.35 15.40 11.39
CA GLU A 173 -13.04 15.80 12.62
C GLU A 173 -12.37 15.20 13.87
N ALA A 174 -11.91 13.95 13.79
CA ALA A 174 -11.19 13.31 14.88
C ALA A 174 -9.77 13.85 15.10
N ALA A 175 -9.21 14.56 14.12
CA ALA A 175 -7.86 15.14 14.15
C ALA A 175 -7.84 16.57 14.69
N ASN A 176 -8.95 17.32 14.59
CA ASN A 176 -9.04 18.74 14.93
C ASN A 176 -9.65 19.01 16.32
N GLU A 177 -9.72 18.01 17.20
CA GLU A 177 -10.08 18.13 18.62
C GLU A 177 -8.85 18.05 19.52
#